data_AF-A0A9W9ZAX0-F1
#
_entry.id   AF-A0A9W9ZAX0-F1
#
_cell.length_a   1.000
_cell.length_b   1.000
_cell.length_c   1.000
_cell.angle_alpha   90.00
_cell.angle_beta   90.00
_cell.angle_gamma   90.00
#
_symmetry.space_group_name_H-M   'P 1'
#
loop_
_entity.id
_entity.type
_entity.pdbx_description
1 polymer ?
#
loop_
_entity_poly.entity_id
_entity_poly.type
_entity_poly.pdbx_seq_one_letter_code
_entity_poly.pdbx_strand_id
1 'polypeptide(L)'
;MNLATNIPLFHSLNALPIKLDPKRLDEGGGINETLRQKKAKYHESCRLLFNNTKLHRAEKRSTPTGTSDEGGRCRRCHSTRTEISPCLLVALYNPRTSLPKVQEQEKAQEHWKEAYPIAFSELVTYISEMKNASDSSDPLILKLANLTMLYKQRLEQLGVESPDVHPTRLKDQLLFHIPKLQAHRQGRDVMLALKNDVGSILSQASKYGEAIHLAKAAGI
;
A
#
# COMPACT_ATOMS: atom_id res chain seq x y z
N MET A 1 14.71 -0.76 -24.07
CA MET A 1 13.42 -1.47 -24.21
C MET A 1 12.44 -0.51 -24.85
N ASN A 2 12.01 -0.78 -26.07
CA ASN A 2 11.31 0.22 -26.88
C ASN A 2 9.79 0.04 -26.76
N LEU A 3 9.19 0.71 -25.77
CA LEU A 3 7.74 0.79 -25.62
C LEU A 3 7.05 1.24 -26.91
N ALA A 4 7.64 2.23 -27.60
CA ALA A 4 7.20 2.72 -28.90
C ALA A 4 7.18 1.65 -30.02
N THR A 5 8.01 0.60 -29.93
CA THR A 5 8.00 -0.53 -30.88
C THR A 5 6.90 -1.53 -30.53
N ASN A 6 6.63 -1.75 -29.23
CA ASN A 6 5.66 -2.76 -28.80
C ASN A 6 4.21 -2.25 -28.91
N ILE A 7 3.94 -0.96 -28.73
CA ILE A 7 2.60 -0.35 -28.88
C ILE A 7 1.89 -0.74 -30.20
N PRO A 8 2.47 -0.53 -31.40
CA PRO A 8 1.82 -0.90 -32.65
C PRO A 8 1.64 -2.42 -32.80
N LEU A 9 2.56 -3.23 -32.26
CA LEU A 9 2.43 -4.69 -32.27
C LEU A 9 1.24 -5.17 -31.42
N PHE A 10 1.08 -4.67 -30.19
CA PHE A 10 -0.12 -4.96 -29.38
C PHE A 10 -1.43 -4.46 -30.03
N HIS A 11 -1.38 -3.38 -30.81
CA HIS A 11 -2.54 -2.87 -31.56
C HIS A 11 -2.92 -3.80 -32.73
N SER A 12 -1.96 -4.26 -33.54
CA SER A 12 -2.22 -5.22 -34.62
C SER A 12 -2.79 -6.56 -34.13
N LEU A 13 -2.46 -6.95 -32.90
CA LEU A 13 -2.97 -8.16 -32.23
C LEU A 13 -4.33 -7.93 -31.53
N ASN A 14 -4.92 -6.71 -31.61
CA ASN A 14 -6.11 -6.29 -30.84
C ASN A 14 -6.00 -6.53 -29.32
N ALA A 15 -4.77 -6.57 -28.79
CA ALA A 15 -4.43 -7.05 -27.45
C ALA A 15 -3.85 -5.94 -26.54
N LEU A 16 -4.14 -4.67 -26.86
CA LEU A 16 -3.64 -3.52 -26.13
C LEU A 16 -4.04 -3.55 -24.64
N PRO A 17 -3.08 -3.48 -23.69
CA PRO A 17 -3.37 -3.45 -22.25
C PRO A 17 -4.12 -2.18 -21.78
N ILE A 18 -4.15 -1.12 -22.58
CA ILE A 18 -4.82 0.16 -22.31
C ILE A 18 -5.46 0.64 -23.63
N LYS A 19 -6.66 1.22 -23.58
CA LYS A 19 -7.31 1.83 -24.77
C LYS A 19 -6.41 2.96 -25.33
N LEU A 20 -5.89 2.76 -26.54
CA LEU A 20 -4.92 3.64 -27.19
C LEU A 20 -4.99 3.49 -28.71
N ASP A 21 -5.06 4.60 -29.42
CA ASP A 21 -4.84 4.67 -30.87
C ASP A 21 -3.37 5.05 -31.16
N PRO A 22 -2.53 4.14 -31.70
CA PRO A 22 -1.13 4.46 -32.01
C PRO A 22 -0.98 5.64 -32.97
N LYS A 23 -1.98 5.85 -33.84
CA LYS A 23 -2.08 6.99 -34.77
C LYS A 23 -2.16 8.37 -34.08
N ARG A 24 -2.48 8.44 -32.78
CA ARG A 24 -2.41 9.68 -31.96
C ARG A 24 -1.10 9.82 -31.17
N LEU A 25 -0.11 8.97 -31.43
CA LEU A 25 1.24 9.09 -30.87
C LEU A 25 2.32 9.33 -31.94
N ASP A 26 1.92 9.45 -33.20
CA ASP A 26 2.82 9.67 -34.34
C ASP A 26 2.50 11.02 -34.99
N GLU A 27 3.46 11.94 -34.99
CA GLU A 27 3.33 13.26 -35.62
C GLU A 27 4.03 13.32 -37.00
N GLY A 28 4.25 12.14 -37.61
CA GLY A 28 4.86 11.98 -38.94
C GLY A 28 6.32 11.51 -38.91
N GLY A 29 6.92 11.42 -37.71
CA GLY A 29 8.30 10.97 -37.50
C GLY A 29 8.43 9.55 -36.90
N GLY A 30 7.31 8.87 -36.62
CA GLY A 30 7.30 7.62 -35.87
C GLY A 30 7.10 7.85 -34.36
N ILE A 31 6.30 6.99 -33.73
CA ILE A 31 5.95 7.04 -32.29
C ILE A 31 7.18 7.20 -31.37
N ASN A 32 8.31 6.55 -31.69
CA ASN A 32 9.54 6.65 -30.91
C ASN A 32 10.15 8.07 -30.94
N GLU A 33 10.04 8.76 -32.07
CA GLU A 33 10.61 10.09 -32.28
C GLU A 33 9.72 11.17 -31.66
N THR A 34 8.40 11.10 -31.88
CA THR A 34 7.43 11.98 -31.18
C THR A 34 7.56 11.89 -29.66
N LEU A 35 7.76 10.69 -29.10
CA LEU A 35 7.97 10.51 -27.65
C LEU A 35 9.34 11.02 -27.16
N ARG A 36 10.38 11.01 -28.01
CA ARG A 36 11.70 11.62 -27.71
C ARG A 36 11.61 13.14 -27.70
N GLN A 37 11.02 13.74 -28.73
CA GLN A 37 10.87 15.19 -28.88
C GLN A 37 10.04 15.78 -27.72
N LYS A 38 8.96 15.11 -27.33
CA LYS A 38 8.14 15.48 -26.16
C LYS A 38 8.74 15.10 -24.80
N LYS A 39 9.98 14.61 -24.76
CA LYS A 39 10.72 14.20 -23.54
C LYS A 39 9.92 13.24 -22.65
N ALA A 40 9.13 12.36 -23.25
CA ALA A 40 8.17 11.52 -22.55
C ALA A 40 8.87 10.53 -21.61
N LYS A 41 8.43 10.51 -20.35
CA LYS A 41 8.86 9.52 -19.34
C LYS A 41 7.77 8.45 -19.17
N TYR A 42 8.18 7.24 -18.83
CA TYR A 42 7.28 6.11 -18.63
C TYR A 42 7.27 5.66 -17.17
N HIS A 43 6.09 5.33 -16.65
CA HIS A 43 5.99 4.60 -15.38
C HIS A 43 6.47 3.16 -15.55
N GLU A 44 7.08 2.58 -14.51
CA GLU A 44 7.50 1.18 -14.52
C GLU A 44 6.30 0.23 -14.71
N SER A 45 5.11 0.60 -14.22
CA SER A 45 3.84 -0.11 -14.51
C SER A 45 3.54 -0.19 -16.02
N CYS A 46 3.66 0.93 -16.75
CA CYS A 46 3.48 0.96 -18.21
C CYS A 46 4.52 0.08 -18.91
N ARG A 47 5.79 0.12 -18.49
CA ARG A 47 6.87 -0.73 -19.00
C ARG A 47 6.58 -2.23 -18.77
N LEU A 48 6.02 -2.60 -17.62
CA LEU A 48 5.66 -3.98 -17.28
C LEU A 48 4.42 -4.50 -18.05
N LEU A 49 3.50 -3.63 -18.46
CA LEU A 49 2.34 -4.01 -19.30
C LEU A 49 2.75 -4.35 -20.74
N PHE A 50 3.62 -3.53 -21.33
CA PHE A 50 4.02 -3.62 -22.74
C PHE A 50 5.36 -4.36 -22.96
N ASN A 51 5.79 -5.22 -22.02
CA ASN A 51 7.06 -5.95 -22.16
C ASN A 51 6.98 -7.10 -23.18
N ASN A 52 8.14 -7.56 -23.68
CA ASN A 52 8.22 -8.60 -24.72
C ASN A 52 7.57 -9.93 -24.28
N THR A 53 7.65 -10.28 -22.99
CA THR A 53 7.02 -11.48 -22.42
C THR A 53 5.49 -11.40 -22.41
N LYS A 54 4.91 -10.19 -22.36
CA LYS A 54 3.47 -9.95 -22.52
C LYS A 54 3.07 -9.98 -24.00
N LEU A 55 3.94 -9.47 -24.88
CA LEU A 55 3.74 -9.45 -26.33
C LEU A 55 3.70 -10.87 -26.91
N HIS A 56 4.69 -11.72 -26.59
CA HIS A 56 4.69 -13.15 -26.97
C HIS A 56 3.49 -13.92 -26.39
N ARG A 57 2.95 -13.49 -25.24
CA ARG A 57 1.70 -14.06 -24.68
C ARG A 57 0.43 -13.57 -25.37
N ALA A 58 0.47 -12.44 -26.08
CA ALA A 58 -0.60 -11.98 -26.95
C ALA A 58 -0.53 -12.70 -28.31
N GLU A 59 0.65 -12.82 -28.90
CA GLU A 59 0.88 -13.57 -30.16
C GLU A 59 0.41 -15.03 -30.04
N LYS A 60 0.78 -15.73 -28.96
CA LYS A 60 0.30 -17.10 -28.70
C LYS A 60 -1.22 -17.20 -28.43
N ARG A 61 -1.94 -16.09 -28.30
CA ARG A 61 -3.41 -16.04 -28.20
C ARG A 61 -4.10 -15.64 -29.50
N SER A 62 -3.41 -14.93 -30.39
CA SER A 62 -3.94 -14.55 -31.71
C SER A 62 -3.73 -15.62 -32.78
N THR A 63 -2.84 -16.59 -32.55
CA THR A 63 -2.55 -17.70 -33.48
C THR A 63 -3.47 -18.91 -33.23
N PRO A 64 -4.47 -19.20 -34.08
CA PRO A 64 -5.33 -20.38 -33.95
C PRO A 64 -4.59 -21.65 -34.42
N THR A 65 -3.70 -22.19 -33.59
CA THR A 65 -3.04 -23.47 -33.82
C THR A 65 -3.75 -24.58 -33.07
N GLY A 66 -4.59 -25.32 -33.79
CA GLY A 66 -5.28 -26.49 -33.27
C GLY A 66 -4.39 -27.73 -33.27
N THR A 67 -3.85 -28.10 -32.11
CA THR A 67 -3.35 -29.45 -31.78
C THR A 67 -3.52 -29.68 -30.29
N SER A 68 -4.15 -30.79 -29.91
CA SER A 68 -4.28 -31.23 -28.54
C SER A 68 -2.94 -31.73 -27.98
N ASP A 69 -2.56 -31.31 -26.77
CA ASP A 69 -2.32 -32.25 -25.66
C ASP A 69 -2.29 -31.53 -24.29
N GLU A 70 -2.28 -32.30 -23.20
CA GLU A 70 -2.43 -31.82 -21.82
C GLU A 70 -1.11 -31.36 -21.13
N GLY A 71 -1.22 -30.88 -19.88
CA GLY A 71 -0.06 -30.83 -18.95
C GLY A 71 0.32 -29.47 -18.36
N GLY A 72 -0.64 -28.61 -17.96
CA GLY A 72 -0.34 -27.22 -17.56
C GLY A 72 -1.04 -26.67 -16.30
N ARG A 73 -1.27 -27.47 -15.25
CA ARG A 73 -2.03 -27.06 -14.04
C ARG A 73 -1.31 -25.99 -13.18
N CYS A 74 -1.39 -24.72 -13.58
CA CYS A 74 -1.04 -23.58 -12.73
C CYS A 74 -2.04 -23.47 -11.56
N ARG A 75 -1.62 -23.87 -10.35
CA ARG A 75 -2.48 -23.81 -9.16
C ARG A 75 -2.51 -22.38 -8.58
N ARG A 76 -3.72 -21.89 -8.31
CA ARG A 76 -4.04 -20.69 -7.51
C ARG A 76 -3.55 -19.35 -8.07
N CYS A 77 -4.42 -18.69 -8.84
CA CYS A 77 -4.38 -17.25 -9.05
C CYS A 77 -5.77 -16.63 -8.76
N HIS A 78 -6.00 -16.23 -7.51
CA HIS A 78 -7.10 -15.30 -7.19
C HIS A 78 -6.72 -13.90 -7.72
N SER A 79 -7.06 -13.63 -8.97
CA SER A 79 -7.17 -12.26 -9.47
C SER A 79 -8.64 -11.94 -9.62
N THR A 80 -9.19 -11.18 -8.67
CA THR A 80 -10.45 -10.48 -8.91
C THR A 80 -10.28 -9.58 -10.13
N ARG A 81 -11.34 -9.45 -10.93
CA ARG A 81 -11.37 -8.69 -12.18
C ARG A 81 -11.54 -7.20 -11.88
N THR A 82 -10.60 -6.61 -11.16
CA THR A 82 -10.62 -5.20 -10.75
C THR A 82 -9.88 -4.32 -11.75
N GLU A 83 -10.67 -3.52 -12.44
CA GLU A 83 -10.41 -2.44 -13.38
C GLU A 83 -8.98 -1.86 -13.44
N ILE A 84 -8.42 -1.82 -14.65
CA ILE A 84 -7.16 -1.13 -14.94
C ILE A 84 -7.41 0.38 -14.89
N SER A 85 -6.94 1.02 -13.81
CA SER A 85 -7.09 2.47 -13.62
C SER A 85 -6.48 3.28 -14.78
N PRO A 86 -7.14 4.34 -15.31
CA PRO A 86 -6.75 4.99 -16.57
C PRO A 86 -5.39 5.70 -16.56
N CYS A 87 -4.32 4.98 -16.92
CA CYS A 87 -2.96 5.50 -16.90
C CYS A 87 -2.60 6.41 -18.09
N LEU A 88 -2.30 7.68 -17.79
CA LEU A 88 -1.49 8.69 -18.50
C LEU A 88 -1.73 8.98 -20.01
N LEU A 89 -2.57 8.24 -20.72
CA LEU A 89 -2.86 8.52 -22.14
C LEU A 89 -3.97 9.56 -22.34
N VAL A 90 -4.83 9.74 -21.32
CA VAL A 90 -5.80 10.86 -21.24
C VAL A 90 -5.08 12.22 -21.26
N ALA A 91 -3.89 12.31 -20.67
CA ALA A 91 -3.09 13.54 -20.62
C ALA A 91 -2.58 13.98 -22.01
N LEU A 92 -2.41 13.04 -22.95
CA LEU A 92 -2.05 13.35 -24.35
C LEU A 92 -3.28 13.55 -25.25
N TYR A 93 -4.46 13.10 -24.84
CA TYR A 93 -5.66 13.10 -25.69
C TYR A 93 -6.53 14.37 -25.55
N ASN A 94 -6.26 15.27 -24.58
CA ASN A 94 -7.17 16.36 -24.20
C ASN A 94 -6.54 17.78 -24.31
N PRO A 95 -6.51 18.42 -25.49
CA PRO A 95 -5.69 19.63 -25.76
C PRO A 95 -6.12 20.94 -25.09
N ARG A 96 -7.08 20.96 -24.15
CA ARG A 96 -7.71 22.21 -23.65
C ARG A 96 -8.04 22.26 -22.15
N THR A 97 -7.39 21.48 -21.27
CA THR A 97 -7.67 21.52 -19.81
C THR A 97 -6.43 21.50 -18.88
N SER A 98 -5.21 21.60 -19.40
CA SER A 98 -3.96 21.35 -18.66
C SER A 98 -3.25 22.60 -18.13
N LEU A 99 -3.93 23.46 -17.35
CA LEU A 99 -3.28 24.58 -16.65
C LEU A 99 -3.65 24.75 -15.15
N PRO A 100 -4.86 24.42 -14.65
CA PRO A 100 -5.11 24.48 -13.21
C PRO A 100 -4.58 23.25 -12.43
N LYS A 101 -4.93 22.05 -12.91
CA LYS A 101 -4.94 20.83 -12.07
C LYS A 101 -3.57 20.29 -11.64
N VAL A 102 -2.48 20.68 -12.30
CA VAL A 102 -1.13 20.21 -11.93
C VAL A 102 -0.73 20.78 -10.58
N GLN A 103 -0.99 22.07 -10.35
CA GLN A 103 -0.66 22.73 -9.08
C GLN A 103 -1.51 22.24 -7.91
N GLU A 104 -2.78 21.88 -8.15
CA GLU A 104 -3.65 21.29 -7.13
C GLU A 104 -3.17 19.88 -6.73
N GLN A 105 -2.75 19.06 -7.71
CA GLN A 105 -2.25 17.70 -7.44
C GLN A 105 -0.87 17.72 -6.78
N GLU A 106 0.04 18.61 -7.18
CA GLU A 106 1.33 18.77 -6.50
C GLU A 106 1.13 19.24 -5.06
N LYS A 107 0.30 20.27 -4.81
CA LYS A 107 -0.01 20.74 -3.45
C LYS A 107 -0.67 19.69 -2.57
N ALA A 108 -1.64 18.92 -3.09
CA ALA A 108 -2.24 17.82 -2.35
C ALA A 108 -1.20 16.73 -1.99
N GLN A 109 -0.32 16.40 -2.93
CA GLN A 109 0.75 15.42 -2.72
C GLN A 109 1.91 15.96 -1.87
N GLU A 110 2.06 17.27 -1.70
CA GLU A 110 2.96 17.90 -0.72
C GLU A 110 2.33 17.92 0.68
N HIS A 111 1.10 18.40 0.81
CA HIS A 111 0.34 18.41 2.06
C HIS A 111 0.29 17.02 2.71
N TRP A 112 0.07 15.95 1.94
CA TRP A 112 0.13 14.59 2.46
C TRP A 112 1.53 14.16 2.94
N LYS A 113 2.63 14.63 2.33
CA LYS A 113 3.99 14.33 2.83
C LYS A 113 4.26 14.98 4.18
N GLU A 114 3.61 16.11 4.48
CA GLU A 114 3.74 16.85 5.74
C GLU A 114 2.83 16.25 6.83
N ALA A 115 1.61 15.84 6.47
CA ALA A 115 0.64 15.25 7.39
C ALA A 115 1.13 13.94 8.05
N TYR A 116 1.83 13.06 7.32
CA TYR A 116 2.26 11.76 7.85
C TYR A 116 3.31 11.87 8.99
N PRO A 117 4.37 12.69 8.87
CA PRO A 117 5.26 13.03 9.97
C PRO A 117 4.57 13.67 11.17
N ILE A 118 3.66 14.64 10.95
CA ILE A 118 2.94 15.34 12.04
C ILE A 118 2.08 14.35 12.85
N ALA A 119 1.22 13.59 12.18
CA ALA A 119 0.40 12.58 12.85
C ALA A 119 1.24 11.49 13.55
N PHE A 120 2.47 11.23 13.09
CA PHE A 120 3.34 10.21 13.68
C PHE A 120 4.08 10.72 14.91
N SER A 121 4.58 11.97 14.87
CA SER A 121 5.19 12.59 16.05
C SER A 121 4.16 12.75 17.18
N GLU A 122 2.94 13.19 16.86
CA GLU A 122 1.84 13.25 17.84
C GLU A 122 1.49 11.88 18.42
N LEU A 123 1.45 10.80 17.62
CA LEU A 123 1.20 9.45 18.11
C LEU A 123 2.30 8.96 19.07
N VAL A 124 3.56 9.28 18.78
CA VAL A 124 4.71 8.97 19.66
C VAL A 124 4.66 9.81 20.95
N THR A 125 4.27 11.08 20.86
CA THR A 125 4.02 11.95 22.02
C THR A 125 2.91 11.39 22.89
N TYR A 126 1.74 11.07 22.32
CA TYR A 126 0.60 10.48 23.04
C TYR A 126 0.97 9.19 23.80
N ILE A 127 1.72 8.27 23.17
CA ILE A 127 2.21 7.05 23.83
C ILE A 127 3.15 7.38 25.01
N SER A 128 3.96 8.42 24.87
CA SER A 128 4.91 8.88 25.90
C SER A 128 4.19 9.60 27.05
N GLU A 129 3.15 10.37 26.75
CA GLU A 129 2.30 11.08 27.72
C GLU A 129 1.41 10.12 28.51
N MET A 130 0.80 9.12 27.86
CA MET A 130 0.04 8.07 28.57
C MET A 130 0.89 7.40 29.65
N LYS A 131 2.16 7.09 29.34
CA LYS A 131 3.13 6.51 30.28
C LYS A 131 3.52 7.46 31.42
N ASN A 132 3.39 8.77 31.23
CA ASN A 132 3.68 9.77 32.27
C ASN A 132 2.43 10.16 33.07
N ALA A 133 1.22 9.87 32.56
CA ALA A 133 -0.03 9.96 33.30
C ALA A 133 -0.30 8.70 34.14
N SER A 134 0.21 7.54 33.74
CA SER A 134 0.23 6.31 34.54
C SER A 134 1.37 6.34 35.57
N ASP A 135 1.23 7.19 36.60
CA ASP A 135 2.10 7.17 37.79
C ASP A 135 1.75 6.02 38.76
N SER A 136 0.66 5.27 38.51
CA SER A 136 0.41 4.01 39.19
C SER A 136 1.34 2.90 38.68
N SER A 137 1.53 1.84 39.48
CA SER A 137 2.35 0.68 39.12
C SER A 137 1.71 -0.22 38.04
N ASP A 138 0.70 0.27 37.32
CA ASP A 138 -0.07 -0.50 36.33
C ASP A 138 0.59 -0.44 34.95
N PRO A 139 0.68 -1.58 34.23
CA PRO A 139 1.41 -1.67 32.98
C PRO A 139 0.66 -1.01 31.81
N LEU A 140 1.35 -0.20 31.00
CA LEU A 140 0.75 0.42 29.82
C LEU A 140 0.63 -0.60 28.68
N ILE A 141 -0.59 -1.09 28.42
CA ILE A 141 -0.89 -2.04 27.34
C ILE A 141 -1.73 -1.35 26.25
N LEU A 142 -1.17 -1.23 25.05
CA LEU A 142 -1.81 -0.54 23.91
C LEU A 142 -2.11 -1.51 22.76
N LYS A 143 -3.36 -1.54 22.29
CA LYS A 143 -3.73 -2.32 21.09
C LYS A 143 -3.24 -1.63 19.82
N LEU A 144 -2.54 -2.37 18.95
CA LEU A 144 -2.11 -1.88 17.64
C LEU A 144 -3.29 -1.42 16.76
N ALA A 145 -4.44 -2.09 16.88
CA ALA A 145 -5.67 -1.68 16.18
C ALA A 145 -6.09 -0.26 16.56
N ASN A 146 -6.07 0.07 17.86
CA ASN A 146 -6.42 1.40 18.38
C ASN A 146 -5.40 2.44 17.92
N LEU A 147 -4.09 2.15 17.99
CA LEU A 147 -3.04 3.06 17.50
C LEU A 147 -3.15 3.29 15.98
N THR A 148 -3.52 2.27 15.21
CA THR A 148 -3.79 2.40 13.76
C THR A 148 -5.01 3.29 13.51
N MET A 149 -6.07 3.12 14.29
CA MET A 149 -7.29 3.93 14.19
C MET A 149 -7.03 5.41 14.53
N LEU A 150 -6.34 5.68 15.65
CA LEU A 150 -5.95 7.04 16.05
C LEU A 150 -5.06 7.70 14.98
N TYR A 151 -4.09 6.97 14.42
CA TYR A 151 -3.24 7.49 13.35
C TYR A 151 -4.03 7.80 12.08
N LYS A 152 -4.96 6.92 11.64
CA LYS A 152 -5.85 7.21 10.51
C LYS A 152 -6.74 8.42 10.76
N GLN A 153 -7.40 8.48 11.92
CA GLN A 153 -8.24 9.61 12.31
C GLN A 153 -7.48 10.93 12.33
N ARG A 154 -6.20 10.93 12.76
CA ARG A 154 -5.36 12.13 12.74
C ARG A 154 -4.91 12.52 11.33
N LEU A 155 -4.61 11.56 10.46
CA LEU A 155 -4.36 11.81 9.04
C LEU A 155 -5.58 12.41 8.34
N GLU A 156 -6.78 11.92 8.65
CA GLU A 156 -8.06 12.45 8.13
C GLU A 156 -8.32 13.90 8.62
N GLN A 157 -8.03 14.21 9.89
CA GLN A 157 -8.03 15.59 10.41
C GLN A 157 -7.01 16.51 9.72
N LEU A 158 -5.88 15.95 9.26
CA LEU A 158 -4.86 16.64 8.47
C LEU A 158 -5.12 16.53 6.95
N GLY A 159 -6.38 16.35 6.52
CA GLY A 159 -6.78 16.41 5.11
C GLY A 159 -6.23 15.30 4.22
N VAL A 160 -5.86 14.15 4.78
CA VAL A 160 -5.55 12.93 4.03
C VAL A 160 -6.81 12.09 3.91
N GLU A 161 -7.48 12.13 2.76
CA GLU A 161 -8.65 11.31 2.49
C GLU A 161 -8.28 9.81 2.37
N SER A 162 -8.98 8.93 3.09
CA SER A 162 -8.83 7.47 3.02
C SER A 162 -7.39 6.92 3.23
N PRO A 163 -6.71 7.25 4.36
CA PRO A 163 -5.30 6.94 4.55
C PRO A 163 -4.99 5.42 4.59
N ASP A 164 -4.10 4.96 3.70
CA ASP A 164 -3.64 3.56 3.61
C ASP A 164 -2.53 3.24 4.65
N VAL A 165 -2.92 3.29 5.93
CA VAL A 165 -2.05 2.87 7.03
C VAL A 165 -2.04 1.35 7.15
N HIS A 166 -0.91 0.73 6.84
CA HIS A 166 -0.67 -0.70 7.07
C HIS A 166 -0.21 -0.96 8.53
N PRO A 167 -0.97 -1.67 9.37
CA PRO A 167 -0.68 -1.80 10.82
C PRO A 167 0.72 -2.31 11.14
N THR A 168 1.23 -3.26 10.35
CA THR A 168 2.59 -3.81 10.54
C THR A 168 3.67 -2.74 10.41
N ARG A 169 3.59 -1.85 9.41
CA ARG A 169 4.56 -0.77 9.20
C ARG A 169 4.51 0.25 10.33
N LEU A 170 3.31 0.65 10.75
CA LEU A 170 3.13 1.55 11.90
C LEU A 170 3.75 0.95 13.17
N LYS A 171 3.51 -0.34 13.44
CA LYS A 171 4.12 -1.08 14.55
C LYS A 171 5.65 -1.15 14.45
N ASP A 172 6.21 -1.37 13.25
CA ASP A 172 7.66 -1.41 13.04
C ASP A 172 8.30 -0.02 13.24
N GLN A 173 7.65 1.06 12.78
CA GLN A 173 8.08 2.44 13.01
C GLN A 173 8.02 2.83 14.50
N LEU A 174 6.93 2.47 15.20
CA LEU A 174 6.81 2.73 16.65
C LEU A 174 7.88 2.01 17.47
N LEU A 175 8.20 0.76 17.13
CA LEU A 175 9.31 0.01 17.74
C LEU A 175 10.69 0.59 17.43
N PHE A 176 10.88 1.19 16.25
CA PHE A 176 12.13 1.87 15.89
C PHE A 176 12.32 3.19 16.65
N HIS A 177 11.26 4.01 16.77
CA HIS A 177 11.34 5.31 17.43
C HIS A 177 11.22 5.26 18.97
N ILE A 178 10.60 4.20 19.53
CA ILE A 178 10.42 4.04 20.98
C ILE A 178 11.19 2.79 21.44
N PRO A 179 12.51 2.87 21.71
CA PRO A 179 13.38 1.70 21.91
C PRO A 179 13.11 0.89 23.20
N LYS A 180 12.20 1.33 24.07
CA LYS A 180 11.70 0.57 25.22
C LYS A 180 10.38 -0.17 24.93
N LEU A 181 9.75 0.05 23.78
CA LEU A 181 8.46 -0.53 23.40
C LEU A 181 8.63 -1.94 22.81
N GLN A 182 7.77 -2.87 23.19
CA GLN A 182 7.80 -4.26 22.77
C GLN A 182 6.42 -4.72 22.30
N ALA A 183 6.36 -5.38 21.14
CA ALA A 183 5.12 -5.88 20.55
C ALA A 183 4.92 -7.37 20.83
N HIS A 184 3.80 -7.72 21.44
CA HIS A 184 3.40 -9.07 21.81
C HIS A 184 2.13 -9.48 21.04
N ARG A 185 2.06 -10.74 20.58
CA ARG A 185 0.86 -11.26 19.90
C ARG A 185 -0.07 -11.95 20.90
N GLN A 186 -1.34 -11.58 20.90
CA GLN A 186 -2.37 -12.18 21.75
C GLN A 186 -3.54 -12.66 20.86
N GLY A 187 -3.43 -13.91 20.39
CA GLY A 187 -4.38 -14.47 19.43
C GLY A 187 -4.34 -13.74 18.09
N ARG A 188 -5.39 -12.96 17.78
CA ARG A 188 -5.47 -12.11 16.57
C ARG A 188 -4.93 -10.71 16.79
N ASP A 189 -4.86 -10.24 18.04
CA ASP A 189 -4.42 -8.89 18.38
C ASP A 189 -2.90 -8.79 18.51
N VAL A 190 -2.38 -7.58 18.30
CA VAL A 190 -1.01 -7.20 18.65
C VAL A 190 -1.09 -6.14 19.74
N MET A 191 -0.55 -6.46 20.90
CA MET A 191 -0.37 -5.56 22.03
C MET A 191 1.02 -4.92 21.97
N LEU A 192 1.14 -3.67 22.37
CA LEU A 192 2.40 -2.98 22.60
C LEU A 192 2.48 -2.60 24.08
N ALA A 193 3.59 -2.90 24.74
CA ALA A 193 3.86 -2.55 26.12
C ALA A 193 5.33 -2.17 26.29
N LEU A 194 5.68 -1.40 27.31
CA LEU A 194 7.07 -1.05 27.58
C LEU A 194 7.78 -2.20 28.31
N LYS A 195 9.07 -2.39 28.04
CA LYS A 195 9.87 -3.50 28.58
C LYS A 195 9.89 -3.55 30.12
N ASN A 196 9.81 -2.39 30.79
CA ASN A 196 9.72 -2.29 32.24
C ASN A 196 8.41 -2.93 32.75
N ASP A 197 7.31 -2.66 32.04
CA ASP A 197 5.95 -2.98 32.40
C ASP A 197 5.65 -4.48 32.24
N VAL A 198 6.35 -5.19 31.34
CA VAL A 198 6.16 -6.63 31.09
C VAL A 198 6.32 -7.46 32.38
N GLY A 199 7.22 -7.07 33.29
CA GLY A 199 7.35 -7.70 34.61
C GLY A 199 6.09 -7.49 35.48
N SER A 200 5.52 -6.28 35.47
CA SER A 200 4.27 -5.95 36.16
C SER A 200 3.06 -6.68 35.55
N ILE A 201 2.98 -6.80 34.22
CA ILE A 201 1.94 -7.59 33.53
C ILE A 201 1.97 -9.04 34.02
N LEU A 202 3.15 -9.67 34.03
CA LEU A 202 3.31 -11.07 34.45
C LEU A 202 3.01 -11.26 35.94
N SER A 203 3.42 -10.30 36.78
CA SER A 203 3.15 -10.28 38.24
C SER A 203 1.67 -10.01 38.59
N GLN A 204 0.94 -9.24 37.78
CA GLN A 204 -0.52 -9.12 37.90
C GLN A 204 -1.21 -10.39 37.39
N ALA A 205 -0.79 -10.92 36.24
CA ALA A 205 -1.36 -12.14 35.65
C ALA A 205 -1.22 -13.38 36.55
N SER A 206 -0.09 -13.55 37.25
CA SER A 206 0.11 -14.66 38.18
C SER A 206 -0.87 -14.60 39.37
N LYS A 207 -1.12 -13.40 39.92
CA LYS A 207 -2.10 -13.21 41.01
C LYS A 207 -3.52 -13.59 40.59
N TYR A 208 -3.93 -13.27 39.35
CA TYR A 208 -5.22 -13.72 38.82
C TYR A 208 -5.24 -15.24 38.59
N GLY A 209 -4.13 -15.84 38.14
CA GLY A 209 -3.98 -17.29 38.05
C GLY A 209 -4.16 -17.99 39.40
N GLU A 210 -3.46 -17.52 40.44
CA GLU A 210 -3.60 -18.00 41.81
C GLU A 210 -5.03 -17.82 42.34
N ALA A 211 -5.65 -16.66 42.13
CA ALA A 211 -7.05 -16.41 42.51
C ALA A 211 -8.03 -17.37 41.81
N ILE A 212 -7.83 -17.69 40.52
CA ILE A 212 -8.63 -18.67 39.77
C ILE A 212 -8.42 -20.09 40.33
N HIS A 213 -7.17 -20.47 40.64
CA HIS A 213 -6.86 -21.76 41.25
C HIS A 213 -7.46 -21.90 42.66
N LEU A 214 -7.42 -20.82 43.47
CA LEU A 214 -8.01 -20.78 44.81
C LEU A 214 -9.53 -20.82 44.77
N ALA A 215 -10.19 -20.03 43.90
CA ALA A 215 -11.65 -20.08 43.73
C ALA A 215 -12.12 -21.48 43.30
N LYS A 216 -11.41 -22.10 42.35
CA LYS A 216 -11.69 -23.47 41.89
C LYS A 216 -11.41 -24.54 42.95
N ALA A 217 -10.48 -24.31 43.86
CA ALA A 217 -10.24 -25.18 45.02
C ALA A 217 -11.28 -24.96 46.16
N ALA A 218 -11.85 -23.75 46.25
CA ALA A 218 -12.90 -23.41 47.21
C ALA A 218 -14.30 -23.90 46.82
N GLY A 219 -14.48 -24.41 45.59
CA GLY A 219 -15.72 -25.04 45.14
C GLY A 219 -16.85 -24.08 44.77
N ILE A 220 -16.49 -22.91 44.21
CA ILE A 220 -17.42 -21.88 43.69
C ILE A 220 -17.53 -22.00 42.16
#